data_AF-A0A958JWX3-F1
#
_entry.id   AF-A0A958JWX3-F1
#
_cell.length_a   1.000
_cell.length_b   1.000
_cell.length_c   1.000
_cell.angle_alpha   90.00
_cell.angle_beta   90.00
_cell.angle_gamma   90.00
#
_symmetry.space_group_name_H-M   'P 1'
#
loop_
_entity.id
_entity.type
_entity.pdbx_description
1 polymer ?
#
loop_
_entity_poly.entity_id
_entity_poly.type
_entity_poly.pdbx_seq_one_letter_code
_entity_poly.pdbx_strand_id
1 'polypeptide(L)' 'VEAGKKAAAEILELQEKLLSALQGVPGAMDAHRLAQAIGSSEDELVYRLLSRLSENGKVRREVGSGHPVNDTFQIID' A
#
# COMPACT_ATOMS: atom_id res chain seq x y z
N VAL A 1 -17.94 17.88 -13.12
CA VAL A 1 -16.68 17.09 -13.20
C VAL A 1 -16.80 16.00 -12.14
N GLU A 2 -17.47 14.89 -12.46
CA GLU A 2 -17.84 13.88 -11.45
C GLU A 2 -16.91 12.67 -11.44
N ALA A 3 -16.32 12.33 -12.60
CA ALA A 3 -15.40 11.19 -12.73
C ALA A 3 -14.12 11.35 -11.88
N GLY A 4 -13.56 12.56 -11.80
CA GLY A 4 -12.34 12.81 -11.01
C GLY A 4 -12.54 12.70 -9.50
N LYS A 5 -13.74 13.03 -8.99
CA LYS A 5 -14.06 12.92 -7.57
C LYS A 5 -14.26 11.46 -7.14
N LYS A 6 -14.88 10.65 -8.00
CA LYS A 6 -15.08 9.22 -7.77
C LYS A 6 -13.75 8.46 -7.74
N ALA A 7 -12.86 8.73 -8.70
CA ALA A 7 -11.52 8.12 -8.72
C ALA A 7 -10.67 8.48 -7.49
N ALA A 8 -10.79 9.72 -6.99
CA ALA A 8 -10.11 10.12 -5.75
C ALA A 8 -10.64 9.38 -4.51
N ALA A 9 -11.96 9.17 -4.42
CA ALA A 9 -12.57 8.41 -3.33
C ALA A 9 -12.11 6.94 -3.34
N GLU A 10 -12.10 6.30 -4.52
CA GLU A 10 -11.64 4.92 -4.69
C GLU A 10 -10.18 4.74 -4.24
N ILE A 11 -9.31 5.74 -4.53
CA ILE A 11 -7.91 5.73 -4.07
C ILE A 11 -7.83 5.85 -2.54
N LEU A 12 -8.63 6.71 -1.92
CA LEU A 12 -8.64 6.88 -0.46
C LEU A 12 -9.11 5.60 0.25
N GLU A 13 -10.20 5.00 -0.24
CA GLU A 13 -10.68 3.71 0.27
C GLU A 13 -9.62 2.61 0.14
N LEU A 14 -8.87 2.62 -0.97
CA LEU A 14 -7.79 1.66 -1.18
C LEU A 14 -6.62 1.89 -0.19
N GLN A 15 -6.26 3.15 0.07
CA GLN A 15 -5.25 3.48 1.08
C GLN A 15 -5.68 3.06 2.50
N GLU A 16 -6.95 3.27 2.86
CA GLU A 16 -7.49 2.85 4.16
C GLU A 16 -7.45 1.32 4.34
N LYS A 17 -7.80 0.56 3.30
CA LYS A 17 -7.68 -0.91 3.30
C LYS A 17 -6.24 -1.37 3.47
N LEU A 18 -5.30 -0.74 2.78
CA LEU A 18 -3.86 -1.06 2.90
C LEU A 18 -3.32 -0.80 4.31
N LEU A 19 -3.69 0.34 4.91
CA LEU A 19 -3.30 0.66 6.28
C LEU A 19 -3.90 -0.32 7.28
N SER A 20 -5.18 -0.67 7.12
CA SER A 20 -5.86 -1.66 7.97
C SER A 20 -5.22 -3.05 7.84
N ALA A 21 -4.84 -3.46 6.63
CA ALA A 21 -4.14 -4.72 6.39
C ALA A 21 -2.78 -4.75 7.09
N LEU A 22 -2.01 -3.66 7.00
CA LEU A 22 -0.72 -3.51 7.68
C LEU A 22 -0.82 -3.46 9.20
N GLN A 23 -1.89 -2.89 9.74
CA GLN A 23 -2.16 -2.89 11.19
C GLN A 23 -2.52 -4.28 11.72
N GLY A 24 -3.16 -5.11 10.89
CA GLY A 24 -3.60 -6.46 11.25
C GLY A 24 -2.49 -7.51 11.24
N VAL A 25 -1.29 -7.19 10.76
CA VAL A 25 -0.18 -8.13 10.66
C VAL A 25 1.04 -7.71 11.49
N PRO A 26 1.70 -8.65 12.18
CA PRO A 26 2.97 -8.37 12.83
C PRO A 26 4.09 -8.31 11.78
N GLY A 27 4.66 -7.13 11.57
CA GLY A 27 5.87 -6.93 10.76
C GLY A 27 5.63 -6.47 9.32
N ALA A 28 6.66 -6.55 8.50
CA ALA A 28 6.66 -6.00 7.15
C ALA A 28 6.09 -6.98 6.10
N MET A 29 5.34 -6.44 5.13
CA MET A 29 4.76 -7.18 4.01
C MET A 29 5.14 -6.55 2.68
N ASP A 30 5.35 -7.37 1.65
CA ASP A 30 5.51 -6.89 0.28
C ASP A 30 4.17 -6.46 -0.34
N ALA A 31 4.25 -5.67 -1.43
CA ALA A 31 3.07 -5.13 -2.11
C ALA A 31 2.15 -6.23 -2.70
N HIS A 32 2.72 -7.35 -3.15
CA HIS A 32 1.96 -8.46 -3.74
C HIS A 32 1.07 -9.14 -2.68
N ARG A 33 1.62 -9.44 -1.51
CA ARG A 33 0.86 -10.02 -0.39
C ARG A 33 -0.21 -9.07 0.11
N LEU A 34 0.06 -7.77 0.15
CA LEU A 34 -0.94 -6.77 0.53
C LEU A 34 -2.06 -6.67 -0.50
N ALA A 35 -1.75 -6.71 -1.80
CA ALA A 35 -2.75 -6.74 -2.87
C ALA A 35 -3.67 -7.96 -2.72
N GLN A 36 -3.11 -9.15 -2.49
CA GLN A 36 -3.90 -10.35 -2.19
C GLN A 36 -4.77 -10.20 -0.94
N ALA A 37 -4.22 -9.66 0.16
CA ALA A 37 -4.93 -9.49 1.42
C ALA A 37 -6.17 -8.60 1.30
N ILE A 38 -6.14 -7.61 0.40
CA ILE A 38 -7.27 -6.71 0.14
C ILE A 38 -8.12 -7.11 -1.08
N GLY A 39 -7.82 -8.25 -1.71
CA GLY A 39 -8.53 -8.75 -2.89
C GLY A 39 -8.29 -7.94 -4.17
N SER A 40 -7.15 -7.25 -4.28
CA SER A 40 -6.73 -6.50 -5.47
C SER A 40 -5.85 -7.37 -6.38
N SER A 41 -6.03 -7.24 -7.69
CA SER A 41 -5.13 -7.81 -8.71
C SER A 41 -4.10 -6.80 -9.24
N GLU A 42 -4.09 -5.58 -8.70
CA GLU A 42 -3.24 -4.47 -9.17
C GLU A 42 -2.03 -4.24 -8.27
N ASP A 43 -1.06 -5.16 -8.30
CA ASP A 43 0.15 -5.10 -7.47
C ASP A 43 0.92 -3.78 -7.66
N GLU A 44 1.02 -3.29 -8.90
CA GLU A 44 1.75 -2.06 -9.21
C GLU A 44 1.05 -0.82 -8.63
N LEU A 45 -0.28 -0.78 -8.65
CA LEU A 45 -1.06 0.29 -8.01
C LEU A 45 -0.85 0.26 -6.50
N VAL A 46 -0.94 -0.92 -5.89
CA VAL A 46 -0.71 -1.12 -4.46
C VAL A 46 0.70 -0.66 -4.07
N TYR A 47 1.73 -1.07 -4.82
CA TYR A 47 3.10 -0.63 -4.59
C TYR A 47 3.25 0.91 -4.67
N ARG A 48 2.64 1.55 -5.69
CA ARG A 48 2.68 3.02 -5.81
C ARG A 48 2.00 3.72 -4.63
N LEU A 49 0.86 3.20 -4.18
CA LEU A 49 0.15 3.75 -3.03
C LEU A 49 0.95 3.58 -1.73
N LEU A 50 1.52 2.40 -1.50
CA LEU A 50 2.38 2.14 -0.34
C LEU A 50 3.65 3.01 -0.35
N SER A 51 4.26 3.19 -1.52
CA SER A 51 5.40 4.10 -1.70
C SER A 51 5.01 5.53 -1.32
N ARG A 52 3.85 6.01 -1.79
CA ARG A 52 3.33 7.34 -1.46
C ARG A 52 2.99 7.49 0.03
N LEU A 53 2.40 6.46 0.63
CA LEU A 53 2.12 6.42 2.07
C LEU A 53 3.43 6.45 2.87
N SER A 54 4.49 5.82 2.38
CA SER A 54 5.81 5.86 3.01
C SER A 54 6.46 7.23 2.91
N GLU A 55 6.40 7.88 1.74
CA GLU A 55 6.84 9.27 1.56
C GLU A 55 6.11 10.24 2.50
N ASN A 56 4.84 9.95 2.82
CA ASN A 56 4.01 10.72 3.74
C ASN A 56 4.18 10.30 5.21
N GLY A 57 5.10 9.38 5.53
CA GLY A 57 5.37 8.92 6.89
C GLY A 57 4.24 8.12 7.54
N LYS A 58 3.37 7.49 6.75
CA LYS A 58 2.28 6.62 7.25
C LYS A 58 2.69 5.16 7.43
N VAL A 59 3.65 4.72 6.62
CA VAL A 59 4.22 3.36 6.68
C VAL A 59 5.74 3.45 6.52
N ARG A 60 6.47 2.52 7.11
CA ARG A 60 7.92 2.40 6.88
C ARG A 60 8.14 1.44 5.73
N ARG A 61 8.85 1.90 4.70
CA ARG A 61 9.35 1.08 3.59
C ARG A 61 10.77 0.62 3.90
N GLU A 62 11.02 -0.67 3.76
CA GLU A 62 12.36 -1.25 3.74
C GLU A 62 12.68 -1.64 2.31
N VAL A 63 13.79 -1.11 1.78
CA VAL A 63 14.19 -1.35 0.39
C VAL A 63 14.85 -2.72 0.30
N GLY A 64 14.27 -3.61 -0.48
CA GLY A 64 14.81 -4.94 -0.76
C GLY A 64 16.00 -4.87 -1.74
N SER A 65 16.65 -6.00 -2.01
CA SER A 65 17.94 -6.12 -2.71
C SER A 65 17.97 -5.68 -4.20
N GLY A 66 17.64 -4.42 -4.49
CA GLY A 66 17.78 -3.76 -5.79
C GLY A 66 16.53 -3.75 -6.68
N HIS A 67 15.43 -4.37 -6.26
CA HIS A 67 14.18 -4.42 -7.04
C HIS A 67 12.95 -4.02 -6.21
N PRO A 68 12.05 -3.17 -6.74
CA PRO A 68 10.80 -2.73 -6.08
C PRO A 68 9.91 -3.84 -5.53
N VAL A 69 9.89 -5.00 -6.20
CA VAL A 69 9.10 -6.17 -5.77
C VAL A 69 9.58 -6.76 -4.44
N ASN A 70 10.84 -6.51 -4.08
CA ASN A 70 11.44 -7.00 -2.83
C ASN A 70 11.26 -6.00 -1.69
N ASP A 71 10.68 -4.83 -1.94
CA ASP A 71 10.42 -3.86 -0.90
C ASP A 71 9.29 -4.34 -0.01
N THR A 72 9.47 -4.12 1.29
CA THR A 72 8.48 -4.44 2.29
C THR A 72 8.00 -3.18 2.99
N PHE A 73 6.77 -3.22 3.46
CA PHE A 73 6.08 -2.11 4.09
C PHE A 73 5.53 -2.56 5.44
N GLN A 74 5.69 -1.74 6.46
CA GLN A 74 5.14 -1.97 7.80
C GLN A 74 4.45 -0.72 8.31
N ILE A 75 3.42 -0.88 9.14
CA ILE A 75 2.78 0.24 9.81
C ILE A 75 3.79 0.95 10.73
N ILE A 76 3.67 2.26 10.86
CA ILE A 76 4.41 3.03 11.86
C ILE A 76 3.49 3.13 13.09
N ASP A 77 3.93 2.58 14.21
CA ASP A 77 3.27 2.72 15.52
C ASP A 77 3.29 4.18 16.03
#